data_AF-B0CWV4-F1
#
_entry.id   AF-B0CWV4-F1
#
_cell.length_a   1.000
_cell.length_b   1.000
_cell.length_c   1.000
_cell.angle_alpha   90.00
_cell.angle_beta   90.00
_cell.angle_gamma   90.00
#
_symmetry.space_group_name_H-M   'P 1'
#
loop_
_entity.id
_entity.type
_entity.pdbx_description
1 polymer ?
#
loop_
_entity_poly.entity_id
_entity_poly.type
_entity_poly.pdbx_seq_one_letter_code
_entity_poly.pdbx_strand_id
1 'polypeptide(L)'
;MRTLVYEDMVWRHKLRNRTILTGGLMRPTLYHGPLPRMKPQPIHVTGMIVSRKKAREKRMERQRKLLENINALQIERDFEAGLIAESPNPAGFEPVFSGKAHREWVSPIEDRLAEIQESYALEQERSQRPFPQEMLDQIVRARTERIANKTRERQRERRGEVLKRTIERKNQGPPAHVLAKMTRAERRLDWISRGVSEVGYVGQVKRKLGFKLREPDALKREEGRESERGRMDEVSKEISEENERRRREVEG
;
A
#
# COMPACT_ATOMS: atom_id res chain seq x y z
N MET A 1 14.79 25.55 24.23
CA MET A 1 15.24 24.61 23.18
C MET A 1 14.59 23.23 23.25
N ARG A 2 14.49 22.57 24.44
CA ARG A 2 13.85 21.23 24.54
C ARG A 2 12.37 21.19 24.11
N THR A 3 11.61 22.26 24.32
CA THR A 3 10.18 22.36 23.95
C THR A 3 9.95 22.42 22.44
N LEU A 4 10.68 23.27 21.72
CA LEU A 4 10.58 23.41 20.25
C LEU A 4 10.91 22.12 19.51
N VAL A 5 11.94 21.39 19.97
CA VAL A 5 12.34 20.11 19.36
C VAL A 5 11.27 19.04 19.59
N TYR A 6 10.63 19.03 20.76
CA TYR A 6 9.52 18.12 21.06
C TYR A 6 8.28 18.44 20.24
N GLU A 7 7.90 19.72 20.14
CA GLU A 7 6.78 20.18 19.32
C GLU A 7 6.97 19.80 17.84
N ASP A 8 8.17 20.00 17.28
CA ASP A 8 8.49 19.58 15.91
C ASP A 8 8.43 18.06 15.76
N MET A 9 8.90 17.28 16.74
CA MET A 9 8.77 15.81 16.71
C MET A 9 7.30 15.36 16.72
N VAL A 10 6.47 15.93 17.60
CA VAL A 10 5.03 15.64 17.67
C VAL A 10 4.33 16.03 16.37
N TRP A 11 4.67 17.19 15.82
CA TRP A 11 4.12 17.66 14.55
C TRP A 11 4.51 16.75 13.38
N ARG A 12 5.78 16.37 13.26
CA ARG A 12 6.26 15.39 12.26
C ARG A 12 5.59 14.04 12.42
N HIS A 13 5.41 13.58 13.66
CA HIS A 13 4.70 12.34 13.96
C HIS A 13 3.24 12.41 13.50
N LYS A 14 2.54 13.53 13.78
CA LYS A 14 1.18 13.79 13.29
C LYS A 14 1.13 13.81 11.77
N LEU A 15 2.06 14.50 11.10
CA LEU A 15 2.10 14.55 9.63
C LEU A 15 2.41 13.20 8.99
N ARG A 16 3.23 12.36 9.64
CA ARG A 16 3.56 11.02 9.16
C ARG A 16 2.39 10.05 9.30
N ASN A 17 1.60 10.21 10.36
CA ASN A 17 0.49 9.30 10.69
C ASN A 17 -0.89 9.83 10.28
N ARG A 18 -0.98 11.05 9.73
CA ARG A 18 -2.24 11.55 9.20
C ARG A 18 -2.72 10.65 8.07
N THR A 19 -3.99 10.30 8.11
CA THR A 19 -4.63 9.49 7.10
C THR A 19 -4.79 10.29 5.80
N ILE A 20 -4.21 9.80 4.70
CA ILE A 20 -4.30 10.46 3.39
C ILE A 20 -5.05 9.54 2.43
N LEU A 21 -6.02 10.10 1.70
CA LEU A 21 -6.68 9.43 0.59
C LEU A 21 -5.67 9.18 -0.54
N THR A 22 -5.49 7.93 -0.91
CA THR A 22 -4.51 7.55 -1.96
C THR A 22 -5.07 7.69 -3.38
N GLY A 23 -6.38 7.90 -3.50
CA GLY A 23 -7.13 7.81 -4.75
C GLY A 23 -7.49 6.37 -5.15
N GLY A 24 -7.29 5.39 -4.28
CA GLY A 24 -7.74 4.00 -4.49
C GLY A 24 -9.06 3.72 -3.79
N LEU A 25 -9.76 2.68 -4.24
CA LEU A 25 -10.92 2.08 -3.56
C LEU A 25 -10.55 0.71 -3.00
N MET A 26 -11.16 0.35 -1.87
CA MET A 26 -11.21 -1.03 -1.41
C MET A 26 -12.52 -1.64 -1.89
N ARG A 27 -12.42 -2.76 -2.64
CA ARG A 27 -13.60 -3.52 -3.07
C ARG A 27 -14.38 -3.98 -1.83
N PRO A 28 -15.72 -3.83 -1.80
CA PRO A 28 -16.50 -4.35 -0.69
C PRO A 28 -16.24 -5.85 -0.52
N THR A 29 -16.24 -6.29 0.72
CA THR A 29 -16.08 -7.70 1.10
C THR A 29 -17.10 -8.04 2.17
N LEU A 30 -17.15 -9.30 2.58
CA LEU A 30 -18.00 -9.75 3.68
C LEU A 30 -17.72 -8.97 4.99
N TYR A 31 -16.50 -8.44 5.16
CA TYR A 31 -16.05 -7.81 6.40
C TYR A 31 -16.18 -6.29 6.40
N HIS A 32 -16.28 -5.65 5.23
CA HIS A 32 -16.43 -4.20 5.13
C HIS A 32 -17.16 -3.81 3.85
N GLY A 33 -17.95 -2.75 3.93
CA GLY A 33 -18.61 -2.17 2.77
C GLY A 33 -17.61 -1.45 1.84
N PRO A 34 -18.13 -0.63 0.92
CA PRO A 34 -17.30 0.27 0.10
C PRO A 34 -16.50 1.19 1.01
N LEU A 35 -15.17 1.20 0.86
CA LEU A 35 -14.27 2.05 1.64
C LEU A 35 -13.20 2.69 0.75
N PRO A 36 -12.79 3.94 1.04
CA PRO A 36 -11.66 4.56 0.37
C PRO A 36 -10.35 3.95 0.85
N ARG A 37 -9.38 3.82 -0.06
CA ARG A 37 -8.03 3.35 0.29
C ARG A 37 -7.20 4.52 0.84
N MET A 38 -6.80 4.40 2.10
CA MET A 38 -6.06 5.42 2.83
C MET A 38 -4.67 4.93 3.26
N LYS A 39 -3.71 5.85 3.42
CA LYS A 39 -2.37 5.54 3.95
C LYS A 39 -1.93 6.57 5.00
N PRO A 40 -1.56 6.14 6.23
CA PRO A 40 -1.87 4.84 6.81
C PRO A 40 -3.39 4.61 6.90
N GLN A 41 -3.83 3.35 6.95
CA GLN A 41 -5.23 3.03 7.18
C GLN A 41 -5.58 3.35 8.65
N PRO A 42 -6.73 4.01 8.93
CA PRO A 42 -7.11 4.28 10.31
C PRO A 42 -7.29 2.99 11.11
N ILE A 43 -6.81 3.01 12.37
CA ILE A 43 -6.83 1.84 13.26
C ILE A 43 -8.25 1.29 13.44
N HIS A 44 -9.26 2.16 13.52
CA HIS A 44 -10.66 1.74 13.66
C HIS A 44 -11.16 0.94 12.44
N VAL A 45 -10.71 1.27 11.21
CA VAL A 45 -11.10 0.52 10.01
C VAL A 45 -10.47 -0.86 10.03
N THR A 46 -9.17 -0.93 10.31
CA THR A 46 -8.45 -2.21 10.42
C THR A 46 -9.02 -3.07 11.55
N GLY A 47 -9.27 -2.48 12.72
CA GLY A 47 -9.87 -3.13 13.89
C GLY A 47 -11.28 -3.65 13.61
N MET A 48 -12.12 -2.88 12.93
CA MET A 48 -13.45 -3.31 12.49
C MET A 48 -13.38 -4.55 11.60
N ILE A 49 -12.47 -4.58 10.61
CA ILE A 49 -12.32 -5.73 9.70
C ILE A 49 -11.87 -6.97 10.47
N VAL A 50 -10.87 -6.83 11.35
CA VAL A 50 -10.36 -7.94 12.16
C VAL A 50 -11.42 -8.47 13.13
N SER A 51 -12.14 -7.57 13.80
CA SER A 51 -13.23 -7.95 14.71
C SER A 51 -14.32 -8.74 13.99
N ARG A 52 -14.73 -8.29 12.79
CA ARG A 52 -15.73 -9.00 11.98
C ARG A 52 -15.26 -10.36 11.49
N LYS A 53 -13.99 -10.51 11.09
CA LYS A 53 -13.41 -11.81 10.76
C LYS A 53 -13.51 -12.79 11.93
N LYS A 54 -13.06 -12.39 13.11
CA LYS A 54 -13.15 -13.20 14.33
C LYS A 54 -14.60 -13.53 14.70
N ALA A 55 -15.51 -12.57 14.56
CA ALA A 55 -16.93 -12.79 14.83
C ALA A 55 -17.56 -13.81 13.86
N ARG A 56 -17.17 -13.79 12.58
CA ARG A 56 -17.61 -14.77 11.59
C ARG A 56 -17.07 -16.16 11.90
N GLU A 57 -15.79 -16.29 12.23
CA GLU A 57 -15.19 -17.57 12.66
C GLU A 57 -15.95 -18.18 13.86
N LYS A 58 -16.22 -17.38 14.89
CA LYS A 58 -17.02 -17.82 16.05
C LYS A 58 -18.44 -18.26 15.67
N ARG A 59 -19.09 -17.57 14.72
CA ARG A 59 -20.41 -17.96 14.23
C ARG A 59 -20.39 -19.26 13.44
N MET A 60 -19.39 -19.48 12.60
CA MET A 60 -19.23 -20.75 11.87
C MET A 60 -19.01 -21.91 12.84
N GLU A 61 -18.18 -21.73 13.86
CA GLU A 61 -17.99 -22.76 14.90
C GLU A 61 -19.28 -23.04 15.68
N ARG A 62 -20.01 -21.99 16.08
CA ARG A 62 -21.29 -22.13 16.78
C ARG A 62 -22.32 -22.84 15.90
N GLN A 63 -22.44 -22.46 14.64
CA GLN A 63 -23.33 -23.09 13.68
C GLN A 63 -23.03 -24.58 13.55
N ARG A 64 -21.74 -24.96 13.43
CA ARG A 64 -21.33 -26.36 13.37
C ARG A 64 -21.80 -27.15 14.59
N LYS A 65 -21.59 -26.61 15.81
CA LYS A 65 -22.03 -27.25 17.06
C LYS A 65 -23.55 -27.38 17.14
N LEU A 66 -24.30 -26.37 16.70
CA LEU A 66 -25.77 -26.43 16.70
C LEU A 66 -26.29 -27.51 15.74
N LEU A 67 -25.67 -27.65 14.56
CA LEU A 67 -26.00 -28.72 13.61
C LEU A 67 -25.61 -30.12 14.14
N GLU A 68 -24.45 -30.24 14.80
CA GLU A 68 -24.05 -31.47 15.50
C GLU A 68 -25.10 -31.87 16.56
N ASN A 69 -25.60 -30.90 17.34
CA ASN A 69 -26.64 -31.15 18.34
C ASN A 69 -27.98 -31.58 17.71
N ILE A 70 -28.40 -30.96 16.60
CA ILE A 70 -29.60 -31.39 15.88
C ILE A 70 -29.45 -32.83 15.40
N ASN A 71 -28.30 -33.18 14.83
CA ASN A 71 -28.03 -34.54 14.38
C ASN A 71 -28.08 -35.54 15.54
N ALA A 72 -27.46 -35.22 16.68
CA ALA A 72 -27.55 -36.05 17.88
C ALA A 72 -29.00 -36.26 18.33
N LEU A 73 -29.83 -35.20 18.37
CA LEU A 73 -31.25 -35.31 18.71
C LEU A 73 -32.05 -36.15 17.71
N GLN A 74 -31.67 -36.12 16.42
CA GLN A 74 -32.29 -36.97 15.40
C GLN A 74 -31.92 -38.44 15.61
N ILE A 75 -30.64 -38.73 15.89
CA ILE A 75 -30.18 -40.09 16.19
C ILE A 75 -30.91 -40.65 17.42
N GLU A 76 -31.00 -39.89 18.51
CA GLU A 76 -31.69 -40.32 19.73
C GLU A 76 -33.19 -40.54 19.49
N ARG A 77 -33.84 -39.66 18.73
CA ARG A 77 -35.25 -39.84 18.35
C ARG A 77 -35.46 -41.12 17.55
N ASP A 78 -34.60 -41.37 16.56
CA ASP A 78 -34.72 -42.53 15.68
C ASP A 78 -34.39 -43.82 16.45
N PHE A 79 -33.46 -43.76 17.41
CA PHE A 79 -33.16 -44.84 18.35
C PHE A 79 -34.35 -45.17 19.26
N GLU A 80 -34.98 -44.17 19.89
CA GLU A 80 -36.21 -44.36 20.69
C GLU A 80 -37.33 -44.97 19.85
N ALA A 81 -37.51 -44.48 18.62
CA ALA A 81 -38.51 -45.02 17.70
C ALA A 81 -38.24 -46.51 17.38
N GLY A 82 -36.97 -46.88 17.17
CA GLY A 82 -36.55 -48.27 17.01
C GLY A 82 -36.84 -49.12 18.25
N LEU A 83 -36.50 -48.65 19.45
CA LEU A 83 -36.78 -49.35 20.71
C LEU A 83 -38.28 -49.59 20.93
N ILE A 84 -39.13 -48.59 20.63
CA ILE A 84 -40.59 -48.75 20.71
C ILE A 84 -41.08 -49.80 19.72
N ALA A 85 -40.50 -49.85 18.51
CA ALA A 85 -40.90 -50.80 17.47
C ALA A 85 -40.52 -52.25 17.81
N GLU A 86 -39.38 -52.45 18.49
CA GLU A 86 -38.87 -53.77 18.88
C GLU A 86 -39.41 -54.25 20.25
N SER A 87 -39.95 -53.35 21.08
CA SER A 87 -40.41 -53.69 22.42
C SER A 87 -41.69 -54.55 22.40
N PRO A 88 -41.75 -55.69 23.13
CA PRO A 88 -42.96 -56.49 23.25
C PRO A 88 -44.08 -55.80 24.05
N ASN A 89 -43.78 -54.72 24.79
CA ASN A 89 -44.76 -53.87 25.45
C ASN A 89 -44.50 -52.39 25.17
N PRO A 90 -44.96 -51.87 24.02
CA PRO A 90 -44.71 -50.48 23.61
C PRO A 90 -45.39 -49.45 24.51
N ALA A 91 -46.42 -49.84 25.29
CA ALA A 91 -47.14 -48.93 26.18
C ALA A 91 -46.36 -48.59 27.47
N GLY A 92 -45.30 -49.34 27.78
CA GLY A 92 -44.48 -49.13 28.99
C GLY A 92 -43.29 -48.19 28.80
N PHE A 93 -42.99 -47.77 27.58
CA PHE A 93 -41.86 -46.89 27.27
C PHE A 93 -42.36 -45.47 26.97
N GLU A 94 -42.00 -44.53 27.83
CA GLU A 94 -42.28 -43.10 27.63
C GLU A 94 -41.13 -42.46 26.85
N PRO A 95 -41.32 -42.07 25.58
CA PRO A 95 -40.24 -41.47 24.81
C PRO A 95 -39.96 -40.04 25.25
N VAL A 96 -38.69 -39.69 25.37
CA VAL A 96 -38.22 -38.37 25.81
C VAL A 96 -37.82 -37.50 24.62
N PHE A 97 -37.29 -38.11 23.56
CA PHE A 97 -36.76 -37.42 22.38
C PHE A 97 -37.70 -37.45 21.17
N SER A 98 -38.84 -38.13 21.27
CA SER A 98 -39.84 -38.20 20.20
C SER A 98 -41.07 -37.29 20.42
N GLY A 99 -41.97 -37.27 19.43
CA GLY A 99 -43.23 -36.54 19.53
C GLY A 99 -43.08 -35.03 19.72
N LYS A 100 -43.82 -34.48 20.69
CA LYS A 100 -43.84 -33.03 20.99
C LYS A 100 -42.53 -32.56 21.64
N ALA A 101 -41.95 -33.38 22.51
CA ALA A 101 -40.70 -33.05 23.22
C ALA A 101 -39.55 -32.82 22.24
N HIS A 102 -39.46 -33.60 21.16
CA HIS A 102 -38.46 -33.39 20.10
C HIS A 102 -38.44 -31.94 19.58
N ARG A 103 -39.63 -31.39 19.27
CA ARG A 103 -39.76 -30.02 18.76
C ARG A 103 -39.37 -28.99 19.81
N GLU A 104 -39.68 -29.24 21.09
CA GLU A 104 -39.31 -28.36 22.20
C GLU A 104 -37.78 -28.29 22.36
N TRP A 105 -37.05 -29.38 22.10
CA TRP A 105 -35.57 -29.39 22.08
C TRP A 105 -34.98 -28.73 20.83
N VAL A 106 -35.57 -28.97 19.66
CA VAL A 106 -35.02 -28.51 18.37
C VAL A 106 -35.31 -27.03 18.11
N SER A 107 -36.50 -26.54 18.48
CA SER A 107 -36.93 -25.16 18.16
C SER A 107 -35.95 -24.08 18.64
N PRO A 108 -35.43 -24.10 19.89
CA PRO A 108 -34.43 -23.11 20.32
C PRO A 108 -33.12 -23.18 19.52
N ILE A 109 -32.75 -24.35 19.01
CA ILE A 109 -31.55 -24.53 18.18
C ILE A 109 -31.79 -23.94 16.79
N GLU A 110 -32.97 -24.18 16.22
CA GLU A 110 -33.40 -23.61 14.94
C GLU A 110 -33.46 -22.08 15.00
N ASP A 111 -34.01 -21.50 16.08
CA ASP A 111 -34.05 -20.05 16.28
C ASP A 111 -32.64 -19.45 16.28
N ARG A 112 -31.69 -20.10 16.96
CA ARG A 112 -30.28 -19.66 16.97
C ARG A 112 -29.61 -19.81 15.62
N LEU A 113 -29.95 -20.83 14.85
CA LEU A 113 -29.48 -20.99 13.48
C LEU A 113 -30.04 -19.87 12.58
N ALA A 114 -31.31 -19.50 12.74
CA ALA A 114 -31.92 -18.39 12.03
C ALA A 114 -31.19 -17.06 12.32
N GLU A 115 -30.90 -16.74 13.59
CA GLU A 115 -30.11 -15.55 13.97
C GLU A 115 -28.72 -15.52 13.28
N ILE A 116 -28.06 -16.69 13.16
CA ILE A 116 -26.77 -16.79 12.46
C ILE A 116 -26.93 -16.55 10.96
N GLN A 117 -28.01 -17.06 10.35
CA GLN A 117 -28.29 -16.86 8.92
C GLN A 117 -28.60 -15.39 8.60
N GLU A 118 -29.38 -14.71 9.44
CA GLU A 118 -29.59 -13.26 9.32
C GLU A 118 -28.26 -12.49 9.35
N SER A 119 -27.35 -12.89 10.25
CA SER A 119 -26.02 -12.30 10.32
C SER A 119 -25.21 -12.52 9.02
N TYR A 120 -25.35 -13.66 8.36
CA TYR A 120 -24.71 -13.90 7.05
C TYR A 120 -25.37 -13.10 5.92
N ALA A 121 -26.69 -12.92 5.95
CA ALA A 121 -27.38 -12.06 4.98
C ALA A 121 -26.84 -10.61 5.03
N LEU A 122 -26.64 -10.06 6.24
CA LEU A 122 -26.04 -8.73 6.43
C LEU A 122 -24.58 -8.65 5.94
N GLU A 123 -23.82 -9.75 6.03
CA GLU A 123 -22.47 -9.81 5.46
C GLU A 123 -22.48 -9.83 3.93
N GLN A 124 -23.43 -10.55 3.36
CA GLN A 124 -23.63 -10.63 1.92
C GLN A 124 -24.04 -9.27 1.36
N GLU A 125 -25.03 -8.61 1.98
CA GLU A 125 -25.47 -7.26 1.63
C GLU A 125 -24.29 -6.27 1.64
N ARG A 126 -23.46 -6.34 2.69
CA ARG A 126 -22.26 -5.51 2.80
C ARG A 126 -21.28 -5.71 1.64
N SER A 127 -21.12 -6.95 1.18
CA SER A 127 -20.24 -7.27 0.05
C SER A 127 -20.80 -6.83 -1.30
N GLN A 128 -22.12 -6.71 -1.41
CA GLN A 128 -22.82 -6.30 -2.63
C GLN A 128 -23.08 -4.79 -2.69
N ARG A 129 -22.88 -4.07 -1.58
CA ARG A 129 -23.17 -2.64 -1.49
C ARG A 129 -22.34 -1.83 -2.52
N PRO A 130 -22.99 -1.07 -3.43
CA PRO A 130 -22.28 -0.25 -4.40
C PRO A 130 -21.56 0.91 -3.72
N PHE A 131 -20.55 1.46 -4.40
CA PHE A 131 -19.84 2.65 -3.92
C PHE A 131 -20.75 3.87 -3.97
N PRO A 132 -20.88 4.65 -2.88
CA PRO A 132 -21.66 5.88 -2.91
C PRO A 132 -20.98 6.91 -3.82
N GLN A 133 -21.78 7.67 -4.56
CA GLN A 133 -21.28 8.62 -5.58
C GLN A 133 -20.33 9.66 -4.98
N GLU A 134 -20.66 10.19 -3.80
CA GLU A 134 -19.81 11.15 -3.09
C GLU A 134 -18.40 10.61 -2.81
N MET A 135 -18.27 9.31 -2.51
CA MET A 135 -16.98 8.67 -2.30
C MET A 135 -16.20 8.55 -3.61
N LEU A 136 -16.87 8.26 -4.72
CA LEU A 136 -16.24 8.23 -6.04
C LEU A 136 -15.69 9.61 -6.38
N ASP A 137 -16.47 10.67 -6.16
CA ASP A 137 -16.07 12.05 -6.43
C ASP A 137 -14.87 12.47 -5.57
N GLN A 138 -14.88 12.14 -4.27
CA GLN A 138 -13.75 12.38 -3.37
C GLN A 138 -12.47 11.68 -3.86
N ILE A 139 -12.61 10.47 -4.42
CA ILE A 139 -11.47 9.69 -4.90
C ILE A 139 -10.93 10.23 -6.22
N VAL A 140 -11.80 10.69 -7.11
CA VAL A 140 -11.40 11.39 -8.32
C VAL A 140 -10.63 12.66 -7.94
N ARG A 141 -11.13 13.46 -7.00
CA ARG A 141 -10.43 14.65 -6.47
C ARG A 141 -9.07 14.30 -5.87
N ALA A 142 -8.99 13.24 -5.06
CA ALA A 142 -7.72 12.78 -4.49
C ALA A 142 -6.72 12.32 -5.58
N ARG A 143 -7.21 11.70 -6.67
CA ARG A 143 -6.36 11.32 -7.81
C ARG A 143 -5.85 12.55 -8.56
N THR A 144 -6.71 13.51 -8.88
CA THR A 144 -6.32 14.73 -9.60
C THR A 144 -5.32 15.54 -8.78
N GLU A 145 -5.57 15.69 -7.48
CA GLU A 145 -4.65 16.38 -6.56
C GLU A 145 -3.29 15.65 -6.48
N ARG A 146 -3.30 14.31 -6.37
CA ARG A 146 -2.06 13.52 -6.37
C ARG A 146 -1.25 13.72 -7.65
N ILE A 147 -1.91 13.75 -8.81
CA ILE A 147 -1.26 14.01 -10.10
C ILE A 147 -0.70 15.43 -10.11
N ALA A 148 -1.48 16.44 -9.72
CA ALA A 148 -1.03 17.83 -9.64
C ALA A 148 0.18 17.98 -8.71
N ASN A 149 0.16 17.34 -7.53
CA ASN A 149 1.27 17.32 -6.58
C ASN A 149 2.54 16.69 -7.18
N LYS A 150 2.41 15.56 -7.87
CA LYS A 150 3.54 14.89 -8.53
C LYS A 150 4.09 15.69 -9.70
N THR A 151 3.23 16.40 -10.43
CA THR A 151 3.65 17.32 -11.49
C THR A 151 4.42 18.51 -10.93
N ARG A 152 3.93 19.14 -9.84
CA ARG A 152 4.64 20.21 -9.13
C ARG A 152 5.99 19.75 -8.59
N GLU A 153 6.05 18.56 -7.98
CA GLU A 153 7.30 17.94 -7.50
C GLU A 153 8.31 17.76 -8.65
N ARG A 154 7.86 17.27 -9.82
CA ARG A 154 8.70 17.13 -11.01
C ARG A 154 9.17 18.48 -11.57
N GLN A 155 8.35 19.52 -11.52
CA GLN A 155 8.75 20.86 -11.96
C GLN A 155 9.83 21.45 -11.05
N ARG A 156 9.73 21.28 -9.73
CA ARG A 156 10.76 21.67 -8.77
C ARG A 156 12.07 20.92 -8.99
N GLU A 157 11.98 19.61 -9.18
CA GLU A 157 13.14 18.77 -9.53
C GLU A 157 13.82 19.25 -10.83
N ARG A 158 13.04 19.67 -11.84
CA ARG A 158 13.58 20.23 -13.10
C ARG A 158 14.23 21.61 -12.93
N ARG A 159 13.76 22.43 -11.99
CA ARG A 159 14.38 23.72 -11.65
C ARG A 159 15.72 23.57 -10.90
N GLY A 160 16.11 22.34 -10.56
CA GLY A 160 17.37 22.05 -9.88
C GLY A 160 17.22 21.84 -8.36
N GLU A 161 16.00 21.85 -7.82
CA GLU A 161 15.80 21.54 -6.40
C GLU A 161 16.12 20.07 -6.10
N VAL A 162 16.94 19.83 -5.08
CA VAL A 162 17.29 18.48 -4.64
C VAL A 162 16.17 17.92 -3.77
N LEU A 163 15.33 17.07 -4.35
CA LEU A 163 14.21 16.41 -3.65
C LEU A 163 14.59 15.00 -3.22
N LYS A 164 13.76 14.39 -2.37
CA LYS A 164 13.94 12.99 -1.93
C LYS A 164 14.10 12.05 -3.13
N ARG A 165 13.27 12.21 -4.16
CA ARG A 165 13.34 11.42 -5.40
C ARG A 165 14.69 11.58 -6.12
N THR A 166 15.25 12.79 -6.12
CA THR A 166 16.55 13.09 -6.71
C THR A 166 17.66 12.39 -5.96
N ILE A 167 17.60 12.41 -4.62
CA ILE A 167 18.55 11.69 -3.75
C ILE A 167 18.41 10.18 -3.97
N GLU A 168 17.19 9.63 -3.94
CA GLU A 168 16.91 8.21 -4.17
C GLU A 168 17.45 7.76 -5.53
N ARG A 169 17.29 8.56 -6.60
CA ARG A 169 17.84 8.26 -7.93
C ARG A 169 19.36 8.28 -7.97
N LYS A 170 20.00 9.24 -7.30
CA LYS A 170 21.47 9.31 -7.19
C LYS A 170 22.04 8.15 -6.38
N ASN A 171 21.29 7.65 -5.40
CA ASN A 171 21.67 6.54 -4.55
C ASN A 171 21.37 5.17 -5.18
N GLN A 172 20.49 5.10 -6.19
CA GLN A 172 20.41 3.90 -7.01
C GLN A 172 21.79 3.72 -7.63
N GLY A 173 22.43 2.57 -7.41
CA GLY A 173 23.66 2.16 -8.07
C GLY A 173 23.37 1.24 -9.27
N PRO A 174 24.38 0.90 -10.07
CA PRO A 174 24.27 -0.18 -11.02
C PRO A 174 24.16 -1.54 -10.28
N PRO A 175 23.61 -2.59 -10.90
CA PRO A 175 23.60 -3.93 -10.30
C PRO A 175 25.00 -4.37 -9.85
N ALA A 176 25.10 -5.14 -8.77
CA ALA A 176 26.38 -5.48 -8.14
C ALA A 176 27.39 -6.13 -9.11
N HIS A 177 26.93 -7.00 -10.00
CA HIS A 177 27.77 -7.67 -11.00
C HIS A 177 28.33 -6.70 -12.07
N VAL A 178 27.60 -5.63 -12.39
CA VAL A 178 28.08 -4.56 -13.28
C VAL A 178 29.06 -3.68 -12.51
N LEU A 179 28.71 -3.28 -11.28
CA LEU A 179 29.53 -2.43 -10.43
C LEU A 179 30.93 -3.03 -10.19
N ALA A 180 31.02 -4.36 -10.03
CA ALA A 180 32.28 -5.08 -9.86
C ALA A 180 33.21 -4.95 -11.07
N LYS A 181 32.65 -4.89 -12.27
CA LYS A 181 33.40 -4.75 -13.54
C LYS A 181 33.73 -3.29 -13.89
N MET A 182 33.04 -2.33 -13.28
CA MET A 182 33.24 -0.91 -13.56
C MET A 182 34.48 -0.36 -12.87
N THR A 183 35.29 0.35 -13.65
CA THR A 183 36.40 1.18 -13.17
C THR A 183 35.88 2.36 -12.33
N ARG A 184 36.77 2.98 -11.54
CA ARG A 184 36.42 4.17 -10.73
C ARG A 184 35.90 5.33 -11.59
N ALA A 185 36.44 5.50 -12.79
CA ALA A 185 36.02 6.52 -13.74
C ALA A 185 34.59 6.26 -14.24
N GLU A 186 34.28 5.02 -14.63
CA GLU A 186 32.93 4.63 -15.07
C GLU A 186 31.91 4.78 -13.95
N ARG A 187 32.26 4.41 -12.71
CA ARG A 187 31.39 4.61 -11.54
C ARG A 187 31.06 6.08 -11.33
N ARG A 188 32.04 6.97 -11.51
CA ARG A 188 31.83 8.42 -11.43
C ARG A 188 30.91 8.91 -12.54
N LEU A 189 31.13 8.48 -13.78
CA LEU A 189 30.28 8.85 -14.92
C LEU A 189 28.83 8.36 -14.74
N ASP A 190 28.64 7.14 -14.25
CA ASP A 190 27.31 6.60 -13.92
C ASP A 190 26.62 7.38 -12.79
N TRP A 191 27.34 7.75 -11.73
CA TRP A 191 26.77 8.57 -10.66
C TRP A 191 26.32 9.96 -11.17
N ILE A 192 27.13 10.57 -12.04
CA ILE A 192 26.82 11.88 -12.65
C ILE A 192 25.63 11.77 -13.61
N SER A 193 25.57 10.71 -14.42
CA SER A 193 24.51 10.50 -15.40
C SER A 193 23.13 10.32 -14.75
N ARG A 194 23.07 9.84 -13.50
CA ARG A 194 21.83 9.74 -12.71
C ARG A 194 21.27 11.10 -12.27
N GLY A 195 22.01 12.19 -12.48
CA GLY A 195 21.54 13.56 -12.27
C GLY A 195 20.33 13.92 -13.14
N VAL A 196 19.51 14.87 -12.68
CA VAL A 196 18.30 15.30 -13.41
C VAL A 196 18.65 16.19 -14.60
N SER A 197 19.69 17.02 -14.48
CA SER A 197 20.12 17.95 -15.53
C SER A 197 20.40 17.22 -16.85
N GLU A 198 20.00 17.82 -17.96
CA GLU A 198 20.35 17.38 -19.32
C GLU A 198 21.32 18.36 -20.00
N VAL A 199 21.75 19.38 -19.28
CA VAL A 199 22.67 20.43 -19.75
C VAL A 199 24.02 20.34 -19.02
N GLY A 200 25.00 21.07 -19.52
CA GLY A 200 26.36 21.16 -19.01
C GLY A 200 27.11 19.83 -19.02
N TYR A 201 27.98 19.66 -18.03
CA TYR A 201 28.78 18.44 -17.87
C TYR A 201 27.91 17.17 -17.72
N VAL A 202 26.76 17.27 -17.06
CA VAL A 202 25.84 16.12 -16.91
C VAL A 202 25.27 15.70 -18.27
N GLY A 203 24.89 16.67 -19.11
CA GLY A 203 24.44 16.41 -20.48
C GLY A 203 25.52 15.75 -21.33
N GLN A 204 26.76 16.23 -21.24
CA GLN A 204 27.92 15.65 -21.94
C GLN A 204 28.16 14.19 -21.53
N VAL A 205 28.15 13.91 -20.22
CA VAL A 205 28.33 12.55 -19.68
C VAL A 205 27.21 11.62 -20.13
N LYS A 206 25.95 12.08 -20.08
CA LYS A 206 24.80 11.31 -20.57
C LYS A 206 24.92 10.98 -22.06
N ARG A 207 25.32 11.95 -22.88
CA ARG A 207 25.54 11.74 -24.32
C ARG A 207 26.66 10.73 -24.57
N LYS A 208 27.78 10.83 -23.83
CA LYS A 208 28.90 9.88 -23.90
C LYS A 208 28.48 8.45 -23.54
N LEU A 209 27.56 8.30 -22.59
CA LEU A 209 26.99 7.02 -22.19
C LEU A 209 25.82 6.56 -23.08
N GLY A 210 25.49 7.28 -24.14
CA GLY A 210 24.46 6.90 -25.11
C GLY A 210 23.01 7.18 -24.69
N PHE A 211 22.77 7.99 -23.67
CA PHE A 211 21.42 8.38 -23.28
C PHE A 211 20.81 9.32 -24.33
N LYS A 212 19.53 9.09 -24.67
CA LYS A 212 18.74 10.02 -25.48
C LYS A 212 18.34 11.23 -24.63
N LEU A 213 18.89 12.40 -24.95
CA LEU A 213 18.51 13.68 -24.33
C LEU A 213 17.21 14.19 -24.93
N ARG A 214 16.40 14.92 -24.15
CA ARG A 214 15.14 15.48 -24.63
C ARG A 214 15.36 16.67 -25.56
N GLU A 215 16.36 17.49 -25.25
CA GLU A 215 16.79 18.63 -26.06
C GLU A 215 18.26 18.44 -26.45
N PRO A 216 18.56 17.71 -27.55
CA PRO A 216 19.93 17.39 -27.94
C PRO A 216 20.76 18.63 -28.29
N ASP A 217 20.11 19.72 -28.73
CA ASP A 217 20.77 20.98 -29.07
C ASP A 217 20.97 21.92 -27.89
N ALA A 218 20.45 21.60 -26.69
CA ALA A 218 20.63 22.44 -25.51
C ALA A 218 22.12 22.64 -25.16
N LEU A 219 22.94 21.63 -25.44
CA LEU A 219 24.39 21.68 -25.22
C LEU A 219 25.09 22.65 -26.17
N LYS A 220 24.63 22.75 -27.43
CA LYS A 220 25.15 23.71 -28.41
C LYS A 220 24.89 25.16 -27.98
N ARG A 221 23.84 25.39 -27.18
CA ARG A 221 23.54 26.73 -26.63
C ARG A 221 24.51 27.13 -25.52
N GLU A 222 25.08 26.17 -24.80
CA GLU A 222 26.06 26.41 -23.72
C GLU A 222 27.50 26.48 -24.23
N GLU A 223 27.83 25.82 -25.34
CA GLU A 223 29.16 25.90 -25.96
C GLU A 223 29.49 27.29 -26.54
N GLY A 224 28.55 28.24 -26.47
CA GLY A 224 28.72 29.60 -26.98
C GLY A 224 28.64 29.69 -28.50
N ARG A 225 28.63 30.92 -29.03
CA ARG A 225 28.83 31.13 -30.47
C ARG A 225 30.27 30.73 -30.82
N GLU A 226 30.50 30.19 -32.02
CA GLU A 226 31.84 29.79 -32.48
C GLU A 226 32.88 30.93 -32.33
N SER A 227 32.46 32.18 -32.46
CA SER A 227 33.29 33.37 -32.25
C SER A 227 33.81 33.56 -30.82
N GLU A 228 33.18 32.96 -29.81
CA GLU A 228 33.52 33.13 -28.40
C GLU A 228 34.29 31.93 -27.80
N ARG A 229 34.43 30.82 -28.56
CA ARG A 229 35.15 29.62 -28.09
C ARG A 229 36.61 29.89 -27.72
N GLY A 230 37.34 30.66 -28.53
CA GLY A 230 38.74 30.98 -28.26
C GLY A 230 38.95 31.71 -26.92
N ARG A 231 38.07 32.67 -26.62
CA ARG A 231 38.09 33.41 -25.35
C ARG A 231 37.76 32.50 -24.15
N MET A 232 36.83 31.55 -24.32
CA MET A 232 36.47 30.60 -23.26
C MET A 232 37.57 29.57 -22.97
N ASP A 233 38.32 29.16 -24.00
CA ASP A 233 39.46 28.25 -23.88
C ASP A 233 40.63 28.91 -23.14
N GLU A 234 40.91 30.19 -23.41
CA GLU A 234 41.90 30.99 -22.66
C GLU A 234 41.56 31.08 -21.17
N VAL A 235 40.32 31.47 -20.85
CA VAL A 235 39.83 31.56 -19.46
C VAL A 235 39.87 30.19 -18.77
N SER A 236 39.56 29.10 -19.48
CA SER A 236 39.63 27.75 -18.90
C SER A 236 41.06 27.31 -18.61
N LYS A 237 42.03 27.68 -19.47
CA LYS A 237 43.45 27.43 -19.21
C LYS A 237 43.92 28.19 -17.98
N GLU A 238 43.62 29.48 -17.87
CA GLU A 238 43.97 30.31 -16.70
C GLU A 238 43.43 29.71 -15.40
N ILE A 239 42.16 29.27 -15.39
CA ILE A 239 41.54 28.61 -14.23
C ILE A 239 42.24 27.28 -13.91
N SER A 240 42.67 26.53 -14.92
CA SER A 240 43.36 25.25 -14.71
C SER A 240 44.74 25.45 -14.08
N GLU A 241 45.50 26.43 -14.56
CA GLU A 241 46.83 26.78 -14.07
C GLU A 241 46.76 27.32 -12.63
N GLU A 242 45.79 28.18 -12.33
CA GLU A 242 45.53 28.68 -10.98
C GLU A 242 45.12 27.55 -10.02
N ASN A 243 44.27 26.61 -10.45
CA ASN A 243 43.89 25.46 -9.63
C ASN A 243 45.06 24.50 -9.38
N GLU A 244 45.95 24.30 -10.36
CA GLU A 244 47.19 23.55 -10.17
C GLU A 244 48.12 24.23 -9.16
N ARG A 245 48.27 25.56 -9.25
CA ARG A 245 49.04 26.34 -8.27
C ARG A 245 48.52 26.13 -6.86
N ARG A 246 47.21 26.27 -6.65
CA ARG A 246 46.55 26.05 -5.35
C ARG A 246 46.71 24.63 -4.82
N ARG A 247 46.70 23.61 -5.68
CA ARG A 247 46.94 22.22 -5.22
C ARG A 247 48.37 22.04 -4.75
N ARG A 248 49.34 22.59 -5.47
CA ARG A 248 50.76 22.56 -5.07
C ARG A 248 51.01 23.30 -3.76
N GLU A 249 50.29 24.39 -3.49
CA GLU A 249 50.36 25.15 -2.23
C GLU A 249 49.71 24.44 -1.03
N VAL A 250 48.76 23.51 -1.26
CA VAL A 250 48.07 22.75 -0.19
C VAL A 250 48.75 21.41 0.09
N GLU A 251 49.45 20.83 -0.89
CA GLU A 251 50.17 19.55 -0.75
C GLU A 251 51.65 19.72 -0.35
N GLY A 252 52.21 20.93 -0.41
CA GLY A 252 53.54 21.29 0.10
C GLY A 252 53.49 21.82 1.52
#